data_AF-A0A5P6PCN5-F1
#
_entry.id   AF-A0A5P6PCN5-F1
#
_cell.length_a   1.000
_cell.length_b   1.000
_cell.length_c   1.000
_cell.angle_alpha   90.00
_cell.angle_beta   90.00
_cell.angle_gamma   90.00
#
_symmetry.space_group_name_H-M   'P 1'
#
loop_
_entity.id
_entity.type
_entity.pdbx_description
1 polymer ?
#
loop_
_entity_poly.entity_id
_entity_poly.type
_entity_poly.pdbx_seq_one_letter_code
_entity_poly.pdbx_strand_id
1 'polypeptide(L)'
;MRERRVLPATSGSFCGCEFRDCCSRYRELRACRRRFADSGRAVGLNTVKYLISTVAGTLAWAALAGSALAADMPVKALPAAPSWSGFYAGLSLGARWAANDWQTSDIAPNFGAGTFVPTGGTGGAIESVAARFGGYLGYNAQISRSWVAGVEADFGWADNKKTTSPVPGTAGLFFGTPLVGLPSGTVKETWDGSLRGRLGYLIGPATLVYGSGGVAWHRIELNANCAPVPGNSFCFNTPHNETYASTRVGWTVGGGVEHMIGGNWLARVDYRYADFGTWTQTFFTAGGVGIAFDDRFTARIKDRTHTATVGIAYRF
;
A
#
# COMPACT_ATOMS: atom_id res chain seq x y z
N MET A 1 -15.70 -36.20 -56.98
CA MET A 1 -17.02 -36.43 -56.35
C MET A 1 -17.16 -35.45 -55.19
N ARG A 2 -18.20 -34.62 -55.24
CA ARG A 2 -18.64 -33.76 -54.14
C ARG A 2 -19.26 -34.62 -53.03
N GLU A 3 -19.10 -34.19 -51.78
CA GLU A 3 -20.03 -34.27 -50.62
C GLU A 3 -19.22 -34.33 -49.32
N ARG A 4 -19.63 -33.84 -48.16
CA ARG A 4 -20.60 -32.82 -47.73
C ARG A 4 -20.10 -32.34 -46.36
N ARG A 5 -20.37 -31.08 -46.06
CA ARG A 5 -20.11 -30.37 -44.81
C ARG A 5 -20.89 -31.01 -43.64
N VAL A 6 -20.23 -31.25 -42.50
CA VAL A 6 -20.87 -31.29 -41.17
C VAL A 6 -19.89 -30.71 -40.12
N LEU A 7 -20.24 -29.55 -39.57
CA LEU A 7 -19.91 -29.14 -38.20
C LEU A 7 -21.22 -29.19 -37.42
N PRO A 8 -21.23 -29.57 -36.13
CA PRO A 8 -21.35 -28.51 -35.13
C PRO A 8 -20.60 -28.73 -33.79
N ALA A 9 -20.25 -27.58 -33.20
CA ALA A 9 -20.37 -27.16 -31.80
C ALA A 9 -19.73 -27.93 -30.61
N THR A 10 -18.83 -27.19 -29.94
CA THR A 10 -18.70 -26.99 -28.48
C THR A 10 -18.31 -28.17 -27.58
N SER A 11 -17.10 -28.13 -27.01
CA SER A 11 -16.85 -27.65 -25.63
C SER A 11 -15.36 -27.85 -25.29
N GLY A 12 -14.82 -26.96 -24.44
CA GLY A 12 -13.40 -26.73 -24.30
C GLY A 12 -12.63 -27.85 -23.59
N SER A 13 -11.33 -27.89 -23.84
CA SER A 13 -10.31 -28.27 -22.86
C SER A 13 -8.92 -27.88 -23.37
N PHE A 14 -8.16 -27.32 -22.42
CA PHE A 14 -6.77 -26.91 -22.46
C PHE A 14 -5.87 -27.84 -23.29
N CYS A 15 -5.14 -27.28 -24.25
CA CYS A 15 -3.97 -27.92 -24.84
C CYS A 15 -2.72 -27.25 -24.28
N GLY A 16 -1.98 -27.99 -23.46
CA GLY A 16 -0.68 -27.58 -22.94
C GLY A 16 0.33 -27.40 -24.06
N CYS A 17 1.20 -26.41 -23.92
CA CYS A 17 2.40 -26.28 -24.73
C CYS A 17 3.59 -26.23 -23.78
N GLU A 18 4.40 -27.28 -23.84
CA GLU A 18 5.67 -27.44 -23.15
C GLU A 18 6.69 -26.38 -23.57
N PHE A 19 7.53 -26.04 -22.60
CA PHE A 19 8.44 -24.89 -22.53
C PHE A 19 9.64 -24.95 -23.49
N ARG A 20 9.72 -25.93 -24.40
CA ARG A 20 11.00 -26.34 -24.98
C ARG A 20 11.27 -25.93 -26.44
N ASP A 21 10.26 -25.46 -27.18
CA ASP A 21 10.42 -25.22 -28.63
C ASP A 21 10.54 -23.76 -29.10
N CYS A 22 10.58 -22.77 -28.20
CA CYS A 22 10.65 -21.36 -28.61
C CYS A 22 12.08 -20.75 -28.68
N CYS A 23 13.14 -21.54 -28.45
CA CYS A 23 14.51 -20.99 -28.35
C CYS A 23 15.44 -21.23 -29.55
N SER A 24 15.04 -21.94 -30.62
CA SER A 24 16.00 -22.29 -31.68
C SER A 24 16.10 -21.31 -32.86
N ARG A 25 15.33 -20.22 -32.90
CA ARG A 25 15.23 -19.41 -34.13
C ARG A 25 15.50 -17.91 -34.10
N TYR A 26 15.97 -17.34 -32.99
CA TYR A 26 16.38 -15.92 -33.00
C TYR A 26 17.63 -15.66 -32.15
N ARG A 27 18.75 -15.37 -32.83
CA ARG A 27 19.81 -14.50 -32.27
C ARG A 27 19.15 -13.18 -31.85
N GLU A 28 19.49 -12.69 -30.67
CA GLU A 28 19.03 -11.45 -29.98
C GLU A 28 18.15 -11.71 -28.73
N LEU A 29 18.80 -12.13 -27.62
CA LEU A 29 18.21 -12.23 -26.27
C LEU A 29 17.63 -10.90 -25.74
N ARG A 30 18.03 -9.74 -26.31
CA ARG A 30 17.56 -8.43 -25.86
C ARG A 30 16.11 -8.12 -26.29
N ALA A 31 15.65 -8.70 -27.41
CA ALA A 31 14.30 -8.43 -27.93
C ALA A 31 13.21 -9.22 -27.18
N CYS A 32 13.52 -10.46 -26.75
CA CYS A 32 12.60 -11.28 -25.96
C CYS A 32 12.36 -10.70 -24.55
N ARG A 33 13.41 -10.10 -23.96
CA ARG A 33 13.34 -9.42 -22.65
C ARG A 33 12.44 -8.18 -22.65
N ARG A 34 12.33 -7.48 -23.79
CA ARG A 34 11.41 -6.33 -23.92
C ARG A 34 9.95 -6.77 -24.09
N ARG A 35 9.67 -7.82 -24.87
CA ARG A 35 8.29 -8.26 -25.11
C ARG A 35 7.61 -8.89 -23.89
N PHE A 36 8.35 -9.57 -23.00
CA PHE A 36 7.79 -10.07 -21.73
C PHE A 36 7.66 -8.96 -20.66
N ALA A 37 8.50 -7.93 -20.70
CA ALA A 37 8.36 -6.77 -19.80
C ALA A 37 7.17 -5.86 -20.19
N ASP A 38 6.84 -5.80 -21.48
CA ASP A 38 5.72 -5.01 -21.99
C ASP A 38 4.36 -5.73 -21.83
N SER A 39 4.31 -7.07 -21.83
CA SER A 39 3.04 -7.80 -21.67
C SER A 39 2.49 -7.80 -20.23
N GLY A 40 3.35 -7.65 -19.22
CA GLY A 40 2.93 -7.54 -17.81
C GLY A 40 2.50 -6.14 -17.38
N ARG A 41 2.95 -5.10 -18.09
CA ARG A 41 2.58 -3.69 -17.81
C ARG A 41 1.31 -3.23 -18.51
N ALA A 42 0.87 -3.96 -19.55
CA ALA A 42 -0.32 -3.62 -20.32
C ALA A 42 -1.65 -4.09 -19.68
N VAL A 43 -1.62 -4.96 -18.67
CA VAL A 43 -2.84 -5.52 -18.07
C VAL A 43 -3.41 -4.66 -16.92
N GLY A 44 -2.61 -3.76 -16.34
CA GLY A 44 -3.04 -2.91 -15.22
C GLY A 44 -3.52 -1.49 -15.61
N LEU A 45 -3.22 -1.01 -16.81
CA LEU A 45 -3.45 0.40 -17.17
C LEU A 45 -4.76 0.66 -17.94
N ASN A 46 -5.38 -0.38 -18.52
CA ASN A 46 -6.58 -0.21 -19.33
C ASN A 46 -7.89 -0.25 -18.52
N THR A 47 -7.91 -0.89 -17.35
CA THR A 47 -9.13 -1.00 -16.53
C THR A 47 -9.47 0.31 -15.80
N VAL A 48 -8.48 1.19 -15.56
CA VAL A 48 -8.70 2.51 -14.93
C VAL A 48 -9.25 3.53 -15.93
N LYS A 49 -8.97 3.39 -17.23
CA LYS A 49 -9.48 4.31 -18.27
C LYS A 49 -10.98 4.18 -18.51
N TYR A 50 -11.54 2.97 -18.41
CA TYR A 50 -12.97 2.73 -18.70
C TYR A 50 -13.91 3.06 -17.53
N LEU A 51 -13.38 3.26 -16.31
CA LEU A 51 -14.17 3.70 -15.16
C LEU A 51 -14.27 5.24 -15.04
N ILE A 52 -13.40 5.98 -15.73
CA ILE A 52 -13.45 7.45 -15.78
C ILE A 52 -14.42 7.94 -16.87
N SER A 53 -14.72 7.13 -17.89
CA SER A 53 -15.62 7.53 -18.99
C SER A 53 -17.11 7.32 -18.74
N THR A 54 -17.51 6.51 -17.76
CA THR A 54 -18.94 6.23 -17.50
C THR A 54 -19.59 7.15 -16.47
N VAL A 55 -18.82 7.88 -15.68
CA VAL A 55 -19.34 8.92 -14.75
C VAL A 55 -19.59 10.26 -15.47
N ALA A 56 -18.99 10.47 -16.65
CA ALA A 56 -19.24 11.67 -17.46
C ALA A 56 -20.56 11.62 -18.26
N GLY A 57 -21.18 10.45 -18.42
CA GLY A 57 -22.34 10.25 -19.28
C GLY A 57 -23.71 10.43 -18.62
N THR A 58 -23.80 10.43 -17.29
CA THR A 58 -25.09 10.48 -16.56
C THR A 58 -25.39 11.84 -15.92
N LEU A 59 -24.49 12.82 -16.00
CA LEU A 59 -24.71 14.19 -15.54
C LEU A 59 -25.36 15.11 -16.61
N ALA A 60 -25.64 14.61 -17.81
CA ALA A 60 -26.17 15.40 -18.92
C ALA A 60 -27.71 15.42 -19.06
N TRP A 61 -28.46 14.74 -18.18
CA TRP A 61 -29.93 14.63 -18.27
C TRP A 61 -30.71 15.35 -17.15
N ALA A 62 -30.09 16.30 -16.45
CA ALA A 62 -30.77 17.13 -15.44
C ALA A 62 -30.83 18.64 -15.79
N ALA A 63 -30.51 19.03 -17.02
CA ALA A 63 -30.39 20.43 -17.43
C ALA A 63 -31.61 21.02 -18.18
N LEU A 64 -32.79 20.38 -18.13
CA LEU A 64 -34.00 20.85 -18.86
C LEU A 64 -35.25 21.01 -17.98
N ALA A 65 -35.10 21.56 -16.77
CA ALA A 65 -36.25 22.01 -15.98
C ALA A 65 -36.20 23.53 -15.75
N GLY A 66 -36.85 24.24 -16.68
CA GLY A 66 -37.56 25.52 -16.46
C GLY A 66 -36.84 26.67 -15.76
N SER A 67 -36.44 27.68 -16.53
CA SER A 67 -36.33 29.06 -16.04
C SER A 67 -37.73 29.58 -15.66
N ALA A 68 -38.12 29.41 -14.39
CA ALA A 68 -39.24 30.13 -13.83
C ALA A 68 -38.75 31.49 -13.32
N LEU A 69 -38.94 32.53 -14.12
CA LEU A 69 -38.93 33.92 -13.64
C LEU A 69 -40.15 34.08 -12.73
N ALA A 70 -39.94 34.07 -11.41
CA ALA A 70 -41.00 34.29 -10.43
C ALA A 70 -40.62 35.48 -9.55
N ALA A 71 -41.36 36.56 -9.78
CA ALA A 71 -41.73 37.69 -8.92
C ALA A 71 -40.78 38.10 -7.78
N ASP A 72 -40.40 39.39 -7.81
CA ASP A 72 -39.86 40.15 -6.68
C ASP A 72 -40.65 39.86 -5.39
N MET A 73 -40.08 38.99 -4.56
CA MET A 73 -40.41 38.87 -3.15
C MET A 73 -39.31 39.58 -2.36
N PRO A 74 -39.64 40.23 -1.22
CA PRO A 74 -38.64 40.88 -0.39
C PRO A 74 -37.55 39.87 -0.04
N VAL A 75 -36.30 40.20 -0.37
CA VAL A 75 -35.12 39.34 -0.18
C VAL A 75 -35.03 38.97 1.30
N LYS A 76 -35.60 37.80 1.64
CA LYS A 76 -35.19 37.06 2.83
C LYS A 76 -33.71 36.82 2.61
N ALA A 77 -32.88 37.39 3.48
CA ALA A 77 -31.43 37.39 3.38
C ALA A 77 -30.93 36.08 2.78
N LEU A 78 -30.03 36.16 1.77
CA LEU A 78 -29.40 34.99 1.16
C LEU A 78 -29.06 34.00 2.28
N PRO A 79 -29.44 32.71 2.18
CA PRO A 79 -29.03 31.72 3.16
C PRO A 79 -27.53 31.90 3.38
N ALA A 80 -27.13 32.16 4.62
CA ALA A 80 -25.72 32.36 4.94
C ALA A 80 -24.97 31.17 4.32
N ALA A 81 -24.03 31.47 3.41
CA ALA A 81 -23.29 30.43 2.73
C ALA A 81 -22.76 29.47 3.80
N PRO A 82 -22.93 28.16 3.64
CA PRO A 82 -22.55 27.21 4.68
C PRO A 82 -21.07 27.43 5.01
N SER A 83 -20.83 27.95 6.21
CA SER A 83 -19.48 28.21 6.70
C SER A 83 -18.81 26.87 6.92
N TRP A 84 -17.56 26.72 6.48
CA TRP A 84 -16.76 25.52 6.72
C TRP A 84 -15.99 25.60 8.04
N SER A 85 -16.03 26.75 8.72
CA SER A 85 -15.38 26.94 10.02
C SER A 85 -16.08 26.12 11.10
N GLY A 86 -15.29 25.49 11.97
CA GLY A 86 -15.80 24.73 13.10
C GLY A 86 -14.97 23.49 13.43
N PHE A 87 -15.25 22.92 14.60
CA PHE A 87 -14.73 21.62 14.99
C PHE A 87 -15.52 20.53 14.27
N TYR A 88 -14.84 19.45 13.92
CA TYR A 88 -15.49 18.26 13.38
C TYR A 88 -14.83 17.01 13.95
N ALA A 89 -15.62 15.96 14.09
CA ALA A 89 -15.16 14.63 14.46
C ALA A 89 -15.87 13.61 13.58
N GLY A 90 -15.16 12.57 13.19
CA GLY A 90 -15.67 11.59 12.25
C GLY A 90 -15.02 10.23 12.38
N LEU A 91 -15.65 9.28 11.71
CA LEU A 91 -15.15 7.92 11.55
C LEU A 91 -14.77 7.70 10.09
N SER A 92 -13.78 6.84 9.89
CA SER A 92 -13.25 6.45 8.59
C SER A 92 -13.15 4.93 8.49
N LEU A 93 -13.49 4.42 7.32
CA LEU A 93 -13.30 3.04 6.92
C LEU A 93 -12.55 3.04 5.59
N GLY A 94 -11.62 2.12 5.41
CA GLY A 94 -10.82 2.09 4.20
C GLY A 94 -9.90 0.90 4.11
N ALA A 95 -8.88 1.05 3.27
CA ALA A 95 -7.79 0.09 3.12
C ALA A 95 -6.45 0.80 3.31
N ARG A 96 -5.52 0.08 3.91
CA ARG A 96 -4.12 0.49 4.06
C ARG A 96 -3.24 -0.54 3.36
N TRP A 97 -2.52 -0.10 2.35
CA TRP A 97 -1.45 -0.86 1.70
C TRP A 97 -0.13 -0.52 2.37
N ALA A 98 0.54 -1.52 2.91
CA ALA A 98 1.90 -1.40 3.40
C ALA A 98 2.87 -1.93 2.35
N ALA A 99 3.83 -1.11 1.94
CA ALA A 99 4.86 -1.42 0.98
C ALA A 99 6.21 -1.36 1.69
N ASN A 100 6.68 -2.52 2.14
CA ASN A 100 7.94 -2.65 2.87
C ASN A 100 9.02 -3.22 1.94
N ASP A 101 10.03 -2.42 1.59
CA ASP A 101 11.19 -2.94 0.86
C ASP A 101 12.18 -3.50 1.89
N TRP A 102 12.34 -4.82 1.86
CA TRP A 102 13.28 -5.53 2.72
C TRP A 102 14.58 -5.76 1.98
N GLN A 103 15.72 -5.43 2.59
CA GLN A 103 17.06 -5.74 2.09
C GLN A 103 17.90 -6.34 3.20
N THR A 104 18.44 -7.54 3.00
CA THR A 104 19.39 -8.13 3.94
C THR A 104 20.80 -7.67 3.56
N SER A 105 21.48 -6.91 4.43
CA SER A 105 22.79 -6.30 4.15
C SER A 105 23.95 -7.14 4.67
N ASP A 106 23.80 -7.71 5.87
CA ASP A 106 24.86 -8.43 6.55
C ASP A 106 24.32 -9.75 7.07
N ILE A 107 25.12 -10.79 6.91
CA ILE A 107 24.80 -12.13 7.35
C ILE A 107 26.05 -12.72 7.99
N ALA A 108 25.87 -13.26 9.18
CA ALA A 108 26.83 -14.11 9.84
C ALA A 108 26.42 -15.59 9.68
N PRO A 109 27.40 -16.53 9.75
CA PRO A 109 28.79 -16.32 10.16
C PRO A 109 29.69 -15.95 8.97
N ASN A 110 30.57 -14.96 9.15
CA ASN A 110 31.62 -14.67 8.18
C ASN A 110 32.80 -15.63 8.42
N PHE A 111 32.86 -16.74 7.68
CA PHE A 111 34.00 -17.66 7.74
C PHE A 111 35.15 -17.12 6.89
N GLY A 112 36.24 -16.72 7.53
CA GLY A 112 37.42 -16.10 6.89
C GLY A 112 38.14 -16.91 5.79
N ALA A 113 37.62 -18.08 5.39
CA ALA A 113 38.14 -18.89 4.28
C ALA A 113 37.04 -19.63 3.48
N GLY A 114 35.76 -19.34 3.70
CA GLY A 114 34.64 -19.98 3.00
C GLY A 114 33.53 -18.97 2.82
N THR A 115 33.37 -18.47 1.60
CA THR A 115 32.49 -17.34 1.35
C THR A 115 31.04 -17.80 1.53
N PHE A 116 30.42 -17.42 2.65
CA PHE A 116 28.98 -17.19 2.62
C PHE A 116 28.78 -16.14 1.54
N VAL A 117 28.25 -16.54 0.39
CA VAL A 117 27.86 -15.60 -0.66
C VAL A 117 26.37 -15.43 -0.47
N PRO A 118 25.91 -14.36 0.21
CA PRO A 118 24.54 -13.91 -0.01
C PRO A 118 24.47 -13.70 -1.51
N THR A 119 23.46 -14.24 -2.19
CA THR A 119 23.26 -13.91 -3.60
C THR A 119 23.15 -12.39 -3.68
N GLY A 120 24.18 -11.72 -4.20
CA GLY A 120 24.25 -10.26 -4.18
C GLY A 120 23.00 -9.64 -4.80
N GLY A 121 22.32 -8.77 -4.06
CA GLY A 121 21.12 -8.04 -4.52
C GLY A 121 19.75 -8.59 -4.07
N THR A 122 19.68 -9.35 -2.97
CA THR A 122 18.45 -10.03 -2.52
C THR A 122 17.55 -9.19 -1.61
N GLY A 123 17.08 -8.06 -2.11
CA GLY A 123 15.94 -7.36 -1.55
C GLY A 123 14.61 -7.91 -2.09
N GLY A 124 13.53 -7.75 -1.34
CA GLY A 124 12.18 -8.14 -1.77
C GLY A 124 11.13 -7.16 -1.25
N ALA A 125 10.13 -6.86 -2.08
CA ALA A 125 8.96 -6.11 -1.64
C ALA A 125 8.04 -7.02 -0.82
N ILE A 126 7.81 -6.64 0.43
CA ILE A 126 6.84 -7.28 1.33
C ILE A 126 5.62 -6.36 1.37
N GLU A 127 4.67 -6.66 0.49
CA GLU A 127 3.43 -5.89 0.37
C GLU A 127 2.30 -6.58 1.11
N SER A 128 1.51 -5.80 1.84
CA SER A 128 0.27 -6.26 2.47
C SER A 128 -0.85 -5.24 2.31
N VAL A 129 -2.08 -5.72 2.34
CA VAL A 129 -3.28 -4.89 2.37
C VAL A 129 -4.16 -5.34 3.52
N ALA A 130 -4.67 -4.37 4.27
CA ALA A 130 -5.61 -4.62 5.35
C ALA A 130 -6.72 -3.57 5.33
N ALA A 131 -7.90 -3.97 5.81
CA ALA A 131 -8.95 -3.02 6.12
C ALA A 131 -8.48 -2.11 7.27
N ARG A 132 -8.74 -0.81 7.13
CA ARG A 132 -8.45 0.20 8.15
C ARG A 132 -9.76 0.76 8.68
N PHE A 133 -9.89 0.77 10.00
CA PHE A 133 -10.95 1.49 10.69
C PHE A 133 -10.32 2.51 11.63
N GLY A 134 -10.82 3.74 11.64
CA GLY A 134 -10.23 4.78 12.48
C GLY A 134 -11.14 5.98 12.68
N GLY A 135 -10.77 6.81 13.65
CA GLY A 135 -11.41 8.08 13.91
C GLY A 135 -10.50 9.24 13.52
N TYR A 136 -11.11 10.37 13.21
CA TYR A 136 -10.39 11.62 12.99
C TYR A 136 -11.17 12.78 13.60
N LEU A 137 -10.44 13.79 14.03
CA LEU A 137 -11.00 15.03 14.55
C LEU A 137 -10.13 16.19 14.10
N GLY A 138 -10.75 17.34 13.93
CA GLY A 138 -10.01 18.52 13.51
C GLY A 138 -10.80 19.80 13.66
N TYR A 139 -10.14 20.87 13.26
CA TYR A 139 -10.71 22.21 13.23
C TYR A 139 -10.47 22.84 11.87
N ASN A 140 -11.52 23.42 11.31
CA ASN A 140 -11.47 24.23 10.10
C ASN A 140 -11.64 25.70 10.40
N ALA A 141 -10.87 26.51 9.69
CA ALA A 141 -11.01 27.95 9.59
C ALA A 141 -11.17 28.33 8.12
N GLN A 142 -12.34 28.83 7.76
CA GLN A 142 -12.57 29.44 6.45
C GLN A 142 -11.97 30.85 6.44
N ILE A 143 -10.82 30.99 5.78
CA ILE A 143 -10.04 32.24 5.73
C ILE A 143 -10.67 33.22 4.74
N SER A 144 -11.22 32.71 3.64
CA SER A 144 -11.86 33.52 2.60
C SER A 144 -13.10 32.83 2.05
N ARG A 145 -13.79 33.46 1.09
CA ARG A 145 -14.96 32.87 0.43
C ARG A 145 -14.67 31.50 -0.20
N SER A 146 -13.43 31.22 -0.59
CA SER A 146 -13.06 29.99 -1.30
C SER A 146 -11.99 29.16 -0.61
N TRP A 147 -11.27 29.69 0.38
CA TRP A 147 -10.16 28.99 1.05
C TRP A 147 -10.50 28.57 2.47
N VAL A 148 -10.20 27.31 2.79
CA VAL A 148 -10.34 26.72 4.12
C VAL A 148 -9.00 26.15 4.54
N ALA A 149 -8.50 26.55 5.70
CA ALA A 149 -7.36 25.92 6.32
C ALA A 149 -7.82 25.14 7.55
N GLY A 150 -7.08 24.12 7.95
CA GLY A 150 -7.42 23.36 9.14
C GLY A 150 -6.27 22.52 9.65
N VAL A 151 -6.50 21.92 10.81
CA VAL A 151 -5.63 20.92 11.41
C VAL A 151 -6.46 19.70 11.75
N GLU A 152 -5.88 18.53 11.57
CA GLU A 152 -6.54 17.25 11.78
C GLU A 152 -5.61 16.27 12.47
N ALA A 153 -6.14 15.58 13.48
CA ALA A 153 -5.56 14.39 14.05
C ALA A 153 -6.40 13.16 13.63
N ASP A 154 -5.72 12.09 13.25
CA ASP A 154 -6.32 10.83 12.83
C ASP A 154 -5.63 9.67 13.56
N PHE A 155 -6.42 8.65 13.89
CA PHE A 155 -5.94 7.43 14.50
C PHE A 155 -6.75 6.25 13.96
N GLY A 156 -6.06 5.19 13.54
CA GLY A 156 -6.69 4.01 12.97
C GLY A 156 -6.00 2.70 13.33
N TRP A 157 -6.77 1.64 13.25
CA TRP A 157 -6.33 0.26 13.36
C TRP A 157 -6.42 -0.41 12.00
N ALA A 158 -5.39 -1.17 11.65
CA ALA A 158 -5.33 -1.97 10.43
C ALA A 158 -4.31 -3.09 10.63
N ASP A 159 -4.78 -4.33 10.69
CA ASP A 159 -3.95 -5.52 10.87
C ASP A 159 -3.31 -5.96 9.54
N ASN A 160 -2.23 -5.28 9.17
CA ASN A 160 -1.39 -5.66 8.05
C ASN A 160 -0.41 -6.73 8.52
N LYS A 161 -0.57 -7.97 8.05
CA LYS A 161 0.35 -9.08 8.37
C LYS A 161 0.79 -9.79 7.10
N LYS A 162 2.10 -9.92 6.90
CA LYS A 162 2.68 -10.74 5.84
C LYS A 162 3.81 -11.60 6.38
N THR A 163 3.69 -12.91 6.18
CA THR A 163 4.77 -13.88 6.45
C THR A 163 5.40 -14.29 5.13
N THR A 164 6.73 -14.27 5.07
CA THR A 164 7.52 -14.68 3.91
C THR A 164 8.43 -15.84 4.30
N SER A 165 8.53 -16.83 3.42
CA SER A 165 9.36 -18.02 3.57
C SER A 165 9.96 -18.38 2.20
N PRO A 166 11.30 -18.39 2.04
CA PRO A 166 12.32 -17.91 2.98
C PRO A 166 12.39 -16.37 3.04
N VAL A 167 12.97 -15.81 4.11
CA VAL A 167 13.18 -14.35 4.20
C VAL A 167 14.09 -13.86 3.07
N PRO A 168 13.71 -12.78 2.35
CA PRO A 168 14.50 -12.27 1.23
C PRO A 168 15.95 -12.00 1.64
N GLY A 169 16.87 -12.65 0.93
CA GLY A 169 18.30 -12.46 1.11
C GLY A 169 18.98 -13.23 2.22
N THR A 170 18.29 -14.20 2.82
CA THR A 170 18.92 -15.12 3.80
C THR A 170 19.35 -16.46 3.18
N ALA A 171 18.91 -16.76 1.94
CA ALA A 171 19.35 -17.93 1.19
C ALA A 171 20.64 -17.65 0.41
N GLY A 172 21.44 -18.68 0.15
CA GLY A 172 22.71 -18.50 -0.53
C GLY A 172 23.48 -19.79 -0.76
N LEU A 173 24.80 -19.66 -0.85
CA LEU A 173 25.72 -20.79 -0.91
C LEU A 173 26.56 -20.85 0.36
N PHE A 174 26.66 -22.05 0.92
CA PHE A 174 27.53 -22.38 2.04
C PHE A 174 28.58 -23.38 1.56
N PHE A 175 29.83 -22.96 1.42
CA PHE A 175 30.90 -23.78 0.84
C PHE A 175 30.54 -24.41 -0.52
N GLY A 176 29.89 -23.65 -1.40
CA GLY A 176 29.45 -24.13 -2.73
C GLY A 176 28.23 -25.06 -2.71
N THR A 177 27.69 -25.38 -1.54
CA THR A 177 26.44 -26.13 -1.39
C THR A 177 25.25 -25.17 -1.17
N PRO A 178 24.03 -25.51 -1.63
CA PRO A 178 22.86 -24.68 -1.38
C PRO A 178 22.57 -24.53 0.12
N LEU A 179 22.37 -23.29 0.56
CA LEU A 179 21.92 -22.95 1.90
C LEU A 179 20.46 -22.51 1.85
N VAL A 180 19.63 -23.15 2.67
CA VAL A 180 18.25 -22.76 2.91
C VAL A 180 18.23 -21.52 3.80
N GLY A 181 17.61 -20.45 3.28
CA GLY A 181 17.45 -19.20 4.02
C GLY A 181 16.57 -19.33 5.26
N LEU A 182 16.50 -18.26 6.04
CA LEU A 182 15.69 -18.17 7.24
C LEU A 182 14.24 -18.55 6.91
N PRO A 183 13.67 -19.59 7.56
CA PRO A 183 12.46 -20.23 7.10
C PRO A 183 11.21 -19.38 7.27
N SER A 184 11.18 -18.43 8.22
CA SER A 184 10.07 -17.47 8.26
C SER A 184 10.46 -16.11 8.83
N GLY A 185 9.94 -15.08 8.17
CA GLY A 185 9.95 -13.69 8.64
C GLY A 185 8.57 -13.10 8.48
N THR A 186 8.05 -12.46 9.53
CA THR A 186 6.74 -11.83 9.53
C THR A 186 6.87 -10.33 9.78
N VAL A 187 6.23 -9.53 8.92
CA VAL A 187 6.03 -8.10 9.12
C VAL A 187 4.58 -7.90 9.52
N LYS A 188 4.36 -7.26 10.67
CA LYS A 188 3.04 -6.93 11.19
C LYS A 188 2.97 -5.44 11.54
N GLU A 189 1.95 -4.77 11.04
CA GLU A 189 1.63 -3.40 11.44
C GLU A 189 0.19 -3.37 11.95
N THR A 190 -0.05 -2.75 13.10
CA THR A 190 -1.33 -2.89 13.83
C THR A 190 -2.16 -1.62 13.88
N TRP A 191 -1.51 -0.48 14.15
CA TRP A 191 -2.18 0.81 14.27
C TRP A 191 -1.30 1.91 13.70
N ASP A 192 -1.95 2.96 13.23
CA ASP A 192 -1.33 4.15 12.67
C ASP A 192 -2.05 5.42 13.16
N GLY A 193 -1.32 6.51 13.24
CA GLY A 193 -1.82 7.82 13.61
C GLY A 193 -1.14 8.91 12.81
N SER A 194 -1.83 10.04 12.65
CA SER A 194 -1.27 11.19 11.95
C SER A 194 -1.76 12.51 12.52
N LEU A 195 -0.91 13.52 12.43
CA LEU A 195 -1.24 14.92 12.70
C LEU A 195 -0.92 15.74 11.45
N ARG A 196 -1.94 16.33 10.85
CA ARG A 196 -1.88 16.94 9.52
C ARG A 196 -2.40 18.37 9.57
N GLY A 197 -1.70 19.28 8.90
CA GLY A 197 -2.28 20.52 8.42
C GLY A 197 -3.02 20.27 7.10
N ARG A 198 -4.15 20.93 6.89
CA ARG A 198 -4.91 20.84 5.64
C ARG A 198 -5.21 22.22 5.08
N LEU A 199 -5.17 22.32 3.76
CA LEU A 199 -5.55 23.50 3.01
C LEU A 199 -6.45 23.06 1.86
N GLY A 200 -7.63 23.66 1.79
CA GLY A 200 -8.64 23.31 0.80
C GLY A 200 -9.24 24.51 0.10
N TYR A 201 -9.77 24.21 -1.07
CA TYR A 201 -10.45 25.13 -1.96
C TYR A 201 -11.89 24.65 -2.19
N LEU A 202 -12.84 25.58 -2.06
CA LEU A 202 -14.25 25.33 -2.27
C LEU A 202 -14.56 25.39 -3.77
N ILE A 203 -14.84 24.23 -4.37
CA ILE A 203 -15.29 24.13 -5.78
C ILE A 203 -16.78 24.48 -5.89
N GLY A 204 -17.52 24.30 -4.79
CA GLY A 204 -18.89 24.77 -4.65
C GLY A 204 -19.19 25.05 -3.18
N PRO A 205 -20.40 25.56 -2.85
CA PRO A 205 -20.76 25.88 -1.47
C PRO A 205 -20.68 24.65 -0.54
N ALA A 206 -20.99 23.47 -1.07
CA ALA A 206 -21.06 22.21 -0.33
C ALA A 206 -19.87 21.26 -0.57
N THR A 207 -18.92 21.60 -1.46
CA THR A 207 -17.80 20.69 -1.81
C THR A 207 -16.44 21.36 -1.60
N LEU A 208 -15.61 20.73 -0.77
CA LEU A 208 -14.24 21.15 -0.47
C LEU A 208 -13.27 20.12 -1.03
N VAL A 209 -12.31 20.57 -1.83
CA VAL A 209 -11.14 19.74 -2.21
C VAL A 209 -9.95 20.25 -1.42
N TYR A 210 -9.22 19.34 -0.77
CA TYR A 210 -8.09 19.73 0.08
C TYR A 210 -6.85 18.89 -0.18
N GLY A 211 -5.71 19.52 0.04
CA GLY A 211 -4.43 18.87 0.28
C GLY A 211 -4.14 18.86 1.78
N SER A 212 -3.44 17.84 2.25
CA SER A 212 -2.99 17.72 3.64
C SER A 212 -1.56 17.23 3.70
N GLY A 213 -0.84 17.65 4.74
CA GLY A 213 0.53 17.23 4.98
C GLY A 213 0.87 17.35 6.46
N GLY A 214 1.77 16.51 6.93
CA GLY A 214 2.20 16.55 8.32
C GLY A 214 3.02 15.35 8.72
N VAL A 215 2.91 14.98 9.98
CA VAL A 215 3.64 13.86 10.59
C VAL A 215 2.71 12.67 10.75
N ALA A 216 3.26 11.49 10.53
CA ALA A 216 2.58 10.22 10.76
C ALA A 216 3.43 9.33 11.65
N TRP A 217 2.79 8.45 12.39
CA TRP A 217 3.46 7.41 13.16
C TRP A 217 2.65 6.13 13.11
N HIS A 218 3.32 5.00 13.16
CA HIS A 218 2.66 3.69 13.18
C HIS A 218 3.51 2.68 13.94
N ARG A 219 2.88 1.58 14.36
CA ARG A 219 3.59 0.49 15.04
C ARG A 219 3.89 -0.62 14.05
N ILE A 220 5.17 -0.98 13.96
CA ILE A 220 5.68 -2.12 13.21
C ILE A 220 6.25 -3.18 14.17
N GLU A 221 5.95 -4.43 13.87
CA GLU A 221 6.43 -5.61 14.57
C GLU A 221 7.04 -6.56 13.54
N LEU A 222 8.28 -6.94 13.78
CA LEU A 222 9.02 -7.88 12.98
C LEU A 222 9.27 -9.13 13.79
N ASN A 223 8.99 -10.28 13.19
CA ASN A 223 9.29 -11.56 13.77
C ASN A 223 10.22 -12.34 12.84
N ALA A 224 11.31 -12.84 13.38
CA ALA A 224 12.28 -13.69 12.70
C ALA A 224 12.28 -15.04 13.42
N ASN A 225 11.90 -16.10 12.72
CA ASN A 225 11.84 -17.45 13.30
C ASN A 225 12.75 -18.41 12.55
N CYS A 226 13.64 -19.02 13.33
CA CYS A 226 14.45 -20.17 12.96
C CYS A 226 13.73 -21.45 13.38
N ALA A 227 13.46 -22.30 12.40
CA ALA A 227 12.95 -23.65 12.60
C ALA A 227 13.89 -24.64 11.90
N PRO A 228 14.00 -25.90 12.38
CA PRO A 228 14.74 -26.94 11.69
C PRO A 228 14.19 -27.15 10.28
N VAL A 229 15.07 -27.15 9.28
CA VAL A 229 14.70 -27.44 7.89
C VAL A 229 15.66 -28.48 7.30
N PRO A 230 15.19 -29.35 6.39
CA PRO A 230 16.07 -30.31 5.73
C PRO A 230 17.19 -29.60 4.94
N GLY A 231 18.43 -30.07 5.09
CA GLY A 231 19.60 -29.52 4.41
C GLY A 231 20.39 -28.50 5.25
N ASN A 232 21.27 -27.75 4.58
CA ASN A 232 22.10 -26.73 5.22
C ASN A 232 21.22 -25.51 5.48
N SER A 233 20.87 -25.26 6.74
CA SER A 233 20.00 -24.14 7.12
C SER A 233 20.80 -22.96 7.66
N PHE A 234 20.28 -21.76 7.42
CA PHE A 234 20.84 -20.51 7.93
C PHE A 234 21.13 -20.56 9.45
N CYS A 235 20.23 -21.19 10.21
CA CYS A 235 20.32 -21.28 11.66
C CYS A 235 20.93 -22.60 12.16
N PHE A 236 21.66 -23.35 11.32
CA PHE A 236 22.28 -24.65 11.66
C PHE A 236 21.35 -25.64 12.38
N ASN A 237 20.05 -25.59 12.06
CA ASN A 237 18.98 -26.37 12.69
C ASN A 237 18.81 -26.16 14.20
N THR A 238 19.29 -25.05 14.74
CA THR A 238 19.00 -24.63 16.12
C THR A 238 17.74 -23.74 16.14
N PRO A 239 16.61 -24.23 16.69
CA PRO A 239 15.38 -23.44 16.71
C PRO A 239 15.48 -22.29 17.69
N HIS A 240 15.13 -21.09 17.24
CA HIS A 240 14.97 -19.92 18.10
C HIS A 240 14.12 -18.87 17.38
N ASN A 241 13.64 -17.88 18.13
CA ASN A 241 12.71 -16.88 17.63
C ASN A 241 13.02 -15.53 18.26
N GLU A 242 13.01 -14.49 17.44
CA GLU A 242 13.18 -13.11 17.91
C GLU A 242 12.05 -12.24 17.36
N THR A 243 11.45 -11.46 18.25
CA THR A 243 10.41 -10.49 17.90
C THR A 243 10.88 -9.11 18.32
N TYR A 244 10.83 -8.18 17.37
CA TYR A 244 11.15 -6.79 17.57
C TYR A 244 9.94 -5.92 17.25
N ALA A 245 9.54 -5.03 18.16
CA ALA A 245 8.45 -4.09 17.95
C ALA A 245 8.95 -2.67 18.19
N SER A 246 8.54 -1.74 17.31
CA SER A 246 8.89 -0.33 17.45
C SER A 246 7.83 0.57 16.81
N THR A 247 7.73 1.80 17.31
CA THR A 247 6.91 2.84 16.71
C THR A 247 7.79 3.67 15.78
N ARG A 248 7.40 3.77 14.52
CA ARG A 248 8.11 4.59 13.52
C ARG A 248 7.38 5.92 13.35
N VAL A 249 8.16 6.97 13.16
CA VAL A 249 7.68 8.33 12.89
C VAL A 249 8.19 8.72 11.51
N GLY A 250 7.30 9.31 10.72
CA GLY A 250 7.55 9.70 9.34
C GLY A 250 6.74 10.92 8.96
N TRP A 251 6.76 11.24 7.68
CA TRP A 251 5.94 12.30 7.12
C TRP A 251 4.80 11.70 6.32
N THR A 252 3.70 12.45 6.20
CA THR A 252 2.56 12.09 5.39
C THR A 252 2.12 13.25 4.52
N VAL A 253 1.65 12.92 3.32
CA VAL A 253 0.97 13.84 2.41
C VAL A 253 -0.25 13.15 1.83
N GLY A 254 -1.31 13.90 1.61
CA GLY A 254 -2.52 13.35 1.05
C GLY A 254 -3.44 14.42 0.54
N GLY A 255 -4.56 13.99 0.00
CA GLY A 255 -5.63 14.87 -0.43
C GLY A 255 -6.95 14.15 -0.42
N GLY A 256 -8.01 14.94 -0.37
CA GLY A 256 -9.35 14.42 -0.30
C GLY A 256 -10.40 15.39 -0.77
N VAL A 257 -11.61 14.87 -0.86
CA VAL A 257 -12.82 15.62 -1.19
C VAL A 257 -13.79 15.44 -0.04
N GLU A 258 -14.30 16.56 0.46
CA GLU A 258 -15.39 16.62 1.43
C GLU A 258 -16.64 17.19 0.78
N HIS A 259 -17.79 16.59 1.09
CA HIS A 259 -19.09 17.05 0.63
C HIS A 259 -20.08 17.13 1.78
N MET A 260 -20.80 18.24 1.90
CA MET A 260 -21.90 18.40 2.85
C MET A 260 -23.11 17.61 2.35
N ILE A 261 -23.51 16.56 3.06
CA ILE A 261 -24.66 15.72 2.66
C ILE A 261 -25.98 16.30 3.19
N GLY A 262 -25.93 17.04 4.29
CA GLY A 262 -27.10 17.67 4.90
C GLY A 262 -26.86 18.03 6.36
N GLY A 263 -27.39 19.18 6.78
CA GLY A 263 -27.18 19.71 8.13
C GLY A 263 -25.69 19.85 8.46
N ASN A 264 -25.28 19.18 9.54
CA ASN A 264 -23.92 19.21 10.08
C ASN A 264 -23.06 18.01 9.63
N TRP A 265 -23.56 17.16 8.73
CA TRP A 265 -22.87 15.95 8.27
C TRP A 265 -22.06 16.16 7.00
N LEU A 266 -20.84 15.62 7.01
CA LEU A 266 -19.85 15.68 5.95
C LEU A 266 -19.51 14.25 5.51
N ALA A 267 -19.58 13.95 4.22
CA ALA A 267 -18.91 12.80 3.64
C ALA A 267 -17.50 13.19 3.21
N ARG A 268 -16.58 12.25 3.34
CA ARG A 268 -15.19 12.43 2.96
C ARG A 268 -14.69 11.22 2.18
N VAL A 269 -13.88 11.49 1.16
CA VAL A 269 -12.95 10.52 0.57
C VAL A 269 -11.54 11.10 0.69
N ASP A 270 -10.62 10.35 1.29
CA ASP A 270 -9.25 10.80 1.59
C ASP A 270 -8.26 9.73 1.13
N TYR A 271 -7.22 10.17 0.42
CA TYR A 271 -6.09 9.34 0.04
C TYR A 271 -4.80 9.92 0.58
N ARG A 272 -3.97 9.08 1.18
CA ARG A 272 -2.72 9.48 1.82
C ARG A 272 -1.58 8.55 1.44
N TYR A 273 -0.41 9.16 1.39
CA TYR A 273 0.88 8.49 1.37
C TYR A 273 1.64 8.86 2.64
N ALA A 274 2.31 7.89 3.26
CA ALA A 274 3.26 8.14 4.33
C ALA A 274 4.55 7.36 4.10
N ASP A 275 5.67 8.00 4.43
CA ASP A 275 7.02 7.43 4.33
C ASP A 275 7.70 7.56 5.69
N PHE A 276 8.10 6.41 6.24
CA PHE A 276 8.71 6.28 7.56
C PHE A 276 10.24 6.16 7.47
N GLY A 277 10.80 6.38 6.29
CA GLY A 277 12.24 6.33 6.04
C GLY A 277 12.78 4.90 5.94
N THR A 278 14.09 4.80 6.07
CA THR A 278 14.81 3.53 6.01
C THR A 278 15.54 3.32 7.33
N TRP A 279 15.34 2.16 7.92
CA TRP A 279 15.96 1.78 9.19
C TRP A 279 16.56 0.39 9.10
N THR A 280 17.39 0.07 10.08
CA THR A 280 18.16 -1.17 10.10
C THR A 280 17.90 -1.88 11.41
N GLN A 281 17.68 -3.19 11.34
CA GLN A 281 17.52 -4.05 12.51
C GLN A 281 18.37 -5.29 12.35
N THR A 282 19.18 -5.57 13.37
CA THR A 282 19.93 -6.81 13.47
C THR A 282 19.14 -7.78 14.33
N PHE A 283 18.94 -8.98 13.81
CA PHE A 283 18.34 -10.10 14.51
C PHE A 283 19.42 -11.09 14.93
N PHE A 284 19.11 -11.88 15.96
CA PHE A 284 19.92 -12.94 16.54
C PHE A 284 21.28 -12.46 17.06
N THR A 285 21.35 -11.24 17.61
CA THR A 285 22.60 -10.64 18.12
C THR A 285 23.22 -11.41 19.30
N ALA A 286 22.42 -12.18 20.04
CA ALA A 286 22.89 -13.03 21.13
C ALA A 286 23.50 -14.36 20.63
N GLY A 287 23.36 -14.67 19.33
CA GLY A 287 23.71 -15.95 18.73
C GLY A 287 22.76 -17.07 19.14
N GLY A 288 22.12 -17.72 18.16
CA GLY A 288 21.26 -18.89 18.39
C GLY A 288 22.01 -20.23 18.35
N VAL A 289 23.24 -20.25 17.85
CA VAL A 289 23.88 -21.46 17.28
C VAL A 289 25.15 -21.95 18.00
N GLY A 290 25.37 -21.53 19.26
CA GLY A 290 26.47 -22.03 20.12
C GLY A 290 27.82 -21.32 19.93
N ILE A 291 28.80 -21.65 20.77
CA ILE A 291 30.05 -20.89 21.04
C ILE A 291 31.04 -20.71 19.86
N ALA A 292 30.68 -21.09 18.64
CA ALA A 292 31.51 -20.93 17.45
C ALA A 292 30.73 -20.50 16.20
N PHE A 293 29.41 -20.31 16.30
CA PHE A 293 28.55 -19.96 15.18
C PHE A 293 27.74 -18.72 15.54
N ASP A 294 27.43 -17.94 14.52
CA ASP A 294 26.75 -16.66 14.63
C ASP A 294 25.79 -16.54 13.47
N ASP A 295 24.50 -16.49 13.76
CA ASP A 295 23.41 -16.42 12.78
C ASP A 295 22.81 -15.01 12.71
N ARG A 296 23.54 -13.99 13.19
CA ARG A 296 23.05 -12.63 13.09
C ARG A 296 22.83 -12.26 11.63
N PHE A 297 21.71 -11.61 11.35
CA PHE A 297 21.52 -10.93 10.08
C PHE A 297 20.98 -9.53 10.30
N THR A 298 21.38 -8.63 9.42
CA THR A 298 20.98 -7.25 9.45
C THR A 298 20.03 -6.97 8.29
N ALA A 299 18.81 -6.59 8.63
CA ALA A 299 17.77 -6.21 7.70
C ALA A 299 17.64 -4.68 7.64
N ARG A 300 17.79 -4.13 6.44
CA ARG A 300 17.47 -2.75 6.09
C ARG A 300 16.06 -2.70 5.51
N ILE A 301 15.19 -1.93 6.11
CA ILE A 301 13.76 -1.91 5.79
C ILE A 301 13.36 -0.48 5.46
N LYS A 302 12.80 -0.30 4.26
CA LYS A 302 12.16 0.96 3.86
C LYS A 302 10.65 0.78 3.93
N ASP A 303 10.01 1.63 4.72
CA ASP A 303 8.61 1.47 5.11
C ASP A 303 7.77 2.61 4.56
N ARG A 304 6.75 2.24 3.78
CA ARG A 304 5.84 3.16 3.10
C ARG A 304 4.43 2.64 3.19
N THR A 305 3.48 3.55 3.39
CA THR A 305 2.06 3.19 3.41
C THR A 305 1.24 4.07 2.48
N HIS A 306 0.27 3.45 1.82
CA HIS A 306 -0.80 4.13 1.12
C HIS A 306 -2.10 3.83 1.85
N THR A 307 -2.89 4.86 2.12
CA THR A 307 -4.16 4.72 2.85
C THR A 307 -5.26 5.39 2.04
N ALA A 308 -6.29 4.64 1.67
CA ALA A 308 -7.50 5.17 1.06
C ALA A 308 -8.66 4.95 2.03
N THR A 309 -9.34 6.03 2.41
CA THR A 309 -10.43 6.00 3.37
C THR A 309 -11.63 6.77 2.87
N VAL A 310 -12.81 6.22 3.15
CA VAL A 310 -14.09 6.94 3.11
C VAL A 310 -14.53 7.19 4.54
N GLY A 311 -15.14 8.34 4.79
CA GLY A 311 -15.52 8.71 6.15
C GLY A 311 -16.75 9.58 6.20
N ILE A 312 -17.33 9.63 7.39
CA ILE A 312 -18.44 10.50 7.73
C ILE A 312 -17.99 11.31 8.95
N ALA A 313 -18.17 12.62 8.89
CA ALA A 313 -17.87 13.54 9.98
C ALA A 313 -19.10 14.34 10.37
N TYR A 314 -19.21 14.66 11.66
CA TYR A 314 -20.15 15.62 12.19
C TYR A 314 -19.40 16.91 12.54
N ARG A 315 -19.94 18.05 12.10
CA ARG A 315 -19.42 19.39 12.40
C ARG A 315 -20.23 20.04 13.52
N PHE A 316 -19.54 20.55 14.53
CA PHE A 316 -20.15 21.22 15.68
C PHE A 316 -20.32 22.71 15.45
#